data_AF-A0A370G1S0-F1
#
_entry.id   AF-A0A370G1S0-F1
#
_cell.length_a   1.000
_cell.length_b   1.000
_cell.length_c   1.000
_cell.angle_alpha   90.00
_cell.angle_beta   90.00
_cell.angle_gamma   90.00
#
_symmetry.space_group_name_H-M   'P 1'
#
loop_
_entity.id
_entity.type
_entity.pdbx_description
1 polymer ?
#
loop_
_entity_poly.entity_id
_entity_poly.type
_entity_poly.pdbx_seq_one_letter_code
_entity_poly.pdbx_strand_id
1 'polypeptide(L)'
;MVSGEDYWSDDVVEIVPVSEQAAYIRVSLQFYNGHSCDIWGVGRAEGAHIVYHDPNPPPLETLPHCTLSLSHHGPNLLIEDAENTCKSYCGMRGSLMHQTLPLTSRRPITYMQRLQNSRNYREAMSAWKGQATP
;
A
#
# COMPACT_ATOMS: atom_id res chain seq x y z
N MET A 1 3.43 -14.99 31.86
CA MET A 1 4.70 -14.97 31.12
C MET A 1 4.36 -15.26 29.67
N VAL A 2 4.56 -14.30 28.77
CA VAL A 2 4.47 -14.59 27.33
C VAL A 2 5.88 -14.96 26.89
N SER A 3 6.02 -16.20 26.44
CA SER A 3 7.22 -16.76 25.82
C SER A 3 7.53 -16.00 24.53
N GLY A 4 8.81 -15.68 24.29
CA GLY A 4 9.28 -15.07 23.06
C GLY A 4 9.12 -16.01 21.87
N GLU A 5 7.95 -15.97 21.24
CA GLU A 5 7.74 -16.60 19.95
C GLU A 5 8.16 -15.60 18.86
N ASP A 6 9.12 -16.02 18.03
CA ASP A 6 9.64 -15.27 16.89
C ASP A 6 8.49 -14.80 15.99
N TYR A 7 8.23 -13.50 15.98
CA TYR A 7 7.26 -12.88 15.08
C TYR A 7 7.94 -12.69 13.71
N TRP A 8 7.87 -13.70 12.84
CA TRP A 8 8.21 -13.54 11.43
C TRP A 8 7.11 -12.71 10.76
N SER A 9 7.46 -11.48 10.38
CA SER A 9 6.56 -10.57 9.68
C SER A 9 7.32 -10.04 8.46
N ASP A 10 6.99 -10.57 7.29
CA ASP A 10 7.60 -10.14 6.03
C ASP A 10 7.00 -8.80 5.58
N ASP A 11 7.84 -7.91 5.06
CA ASP A 11 7.38 -6.76 4.29
C ASP A 11 6.86 -7.24 2.94
N VAL A 12 5.59 -6.95 2.65
CA VAL A 12 4.93 -7.42 1.43
C VAL A 12 4.29 -6.26 0.70
N VAL A 13 4.60 -6.16 -0.60
CA VAL A 13 3.88 -5.31 -1.54
C VAL A 13 3.23 -6.18 -2.61
N GLU A 14 1.92 -6.08 -2.75
CA GLU A 14 1.14 -6.77 -3.77
C GLU A 14 0.70 -5.72 -4.80
N ILE A 15 1.02 -5.95 -6.07
CA ILE A 15 0.61 -5.09 -7.19
C ILE A 15 -0.10 -5.96 -8.21
N VAL A 16 -1.38 -5.67 -8.46
CA VAL A 16 -2.23 -6.42 -9.40
C VAL A 16 -2.79 -5.45 -10.43
N PRO A 17 -2.52 -5.64 -11.74
CA PRO A 17 -3.11 -4.82 -12.78
C PRO A 17 -4.64 -4.85 -12.72
N VAL A 18 -5.26 -3.67 -12.80
CA VAL A 18 -6.73 -3.49 -12.85
C VAL A 18 -7.18 -3.05 -14.24
N SER A 19 -6.42 -2.14 -14.86
CA SER A 19 -6.56 -1.71 -16.26
C SER A 19 -5.20 -1.28 -16.81
N GLU A 20 -5.16 -0.75 -18.04
CA GLU A 20 -3.92 -0.20 -18.63
C GLU A 20 -3.32 0.96 -17.82
N GLN A 21 -4.13 1.67 -17.03
CA GLN A 21 -3.73 2.87 -16.29
C GLN A 21 -3.99 2.76 -14.79
N ALA A 22 -4.32 1.57 -14.28
CA ALA A 22 -4.64 1.38 -12.87
C ALA A 22 -4.18 0.02 -12.36
N ALA A 23 -3.74 -0.02 -11.10
CA ALA A 23 -3.36 -1.23 -10.40
C ALA A 23 -3.88 -1.21 -8.97
N TYR A 24 -4.38 -2.36 -8.52
CA TYR A 24 -4.57 -2.61 -7.11
C TYR A 24 -3.19 -2.70 -6.46
N ILE A 25 -3.02 -1.96 -5.37
CA ILE A 25 -1.83 -2.01 -4.54
C ILE A 25 -2.24 -2.41 -3.12
N ARG A 26 -1.37 -3.18 -2.47
CA ARG A 26 -1.37 -3.37 -1.03
C ARG A 26 0.05 -3.32 -0.53
N VAL A 27 0.28 -2.50 0.49
CA VAL A 27 1.56 -2.37 1.17
C VAL A 27 1.32 -2.77 2.62
N SER A 28 2.00 -3.82 3.06
CA SER A 28 2.00 -4.30 4.45
C SER A 28 3.44 -4.35 4.92
N LEU A 29 3.83 -3.37 5.74
CA LEU A 29 5.19 -3.21 6.27
C LEU A 29 5.21 -3.42 7.78
N GLN A 30 6.30 -3.98 8.26
CA GLN A 30 6.46 -4.46 9.61
C GLN A 30 7.70 -3.80 10.23
N PHE A 31 7.52 -3.19 11.38
CA PHE A 31 8.53 -2.42 12.09
C PHE A 31 8.80 -3.00 13.47
N TYR A 32 9.96 -2.66 14.05
CA TYR A 32 10.35 -3.09 15.39
C TYR A 32 9.24 -2.82 16.43
N ASN A 33 9.13 -3.75 17.40
CA ASN A 33 8.15 -3.74 18.49
C ASN A 33 6.68 -3.87 18.05
N GLY A 34 6.42 -4.55 16.93
CA GLY A 34 5.05 -4.89 16.48
C GLY A 34 4.27 -3.71 15.90
N HIS A 35 4.96 -2.65 15.47
CA HIS A 35 4.35 -1.59 14.68
C HIS A 35 4.29 -2.01 13.22
N SER A 36 3.26 -1.57 12.51
CA SER A 36 3.08 -1.88 11.10
C SER A 36 2.47 -0.71 10.35
N CYS A 37 2.57 -0.75 9.03
CA CYS A 37 1.72 0.03 8.14
C CYS A 37 0.98 -0.96 7.24
N ASP A 38 -0.35 -0.87 7.15
CA ASP A 38 -1.15 -1.66 6.20
C ASP A 38 -2.08 -0.72 5.44
N ILE A 39 -1.84 -0.57 4.15
CA ILE A 39 -2.59 0.30 3.25
C ILE A 39 -2.89 -0.43 1.95
N TRP A 40 -4.10 -0.26 1.42
CA TRP A 40 -4.53 -0.86 0.17
C TRP A 40 -5.47 0.06 -0.60
N GLY A 41 -5.49 -0.11 -1.92
CA GLY A 41 -6.31 0.71 -2.79
C GLY A 41 -6.05 0.42 -4.25
N VAL A 42 -6.66 1.21 -5.13
CA VAL A 42 -6.33 1.22 -6.56
C VAL A 42 -5.61 2.52 -6.87
N GLY A 43 -4.35 2.42 -7.26
CA GLY A 43 -3.56 3.55 -7.74
C GLY A 43 -3.68 3.70 -9.26
N ARG A 44 -3.50 4.92 -9.75
CA ARG A 44 -3.42 5.24 -11.19
C ARG A 44 -1.97 5.37 -11.63
N ALA A 45 -1.71 5.05 -12.89
CA ALA A 45 -0.41 5.30 -13.49
C ALA A 45 -0.23 6.79 -13.77
N GLU A 46 0.83 7.38 -13.22
CA GLU A 46 1.23 8.77 -13.44
C GLU A 46 2.71 8.77 -13.86
N GLY A 47 2.93 8.79 -15.18
CA GLY A 47 4.27 8.61 -15.74
C GLY A 47 4.86 7.26 -15.34
N ALA A 48 5.99 7.27 -14.63
CA ALA A 48 6.68 6.08 -14.14
C ALA A 48 6.21 5.61 -12.74
N HIS A 49 5.17 6.24 -12.19
CA HIS A 49 4.67 6.00 -10.85
C HIS A 49 3.29 5.35 -10.88
N ILE A 50 3.00 4.54 -9.87
CA ILE A 50 1.63 4.21 -9.49
C ILE A 50 1.30 5.09 -8.29
N VAL A 51 0.31 5.97 -8.43
CA VAL A 51 -0.09 6.92 -7.39
C VAL A 51 -1.47 6.55 -6.88
N TYR A 52 -1.55 6.30 -5.58
CA TYR A 52 -2.79 6.09 -4.85
C TYR A 52 -3.16 7.35 -4.09
N HIS A 53 -4.40 7.81 -4.29
CA HIS A 53 -5.03 8.82 -3.47
C HIS A 53 -6.14 8.17 -2.65
N ASP A 54 -6.09 8.37 -1.34
CA ASP A 54 -7.11 7.86 -0.43
C ASP A 54 -8.45 8.56 -0.68
N PRO A 55 -9.49 7.81 -1.06
CA PRO A 55 -10.81 8.40 -1.27
C PRO A 55 -11.50 8.83 0.02
N ASN A 56 -11.02 8.36 1.18
CA ASN A 56 -11.58 8.78 2.45
C ASN A 56 -11.06 10.17 2.81
N PRO A 57 -11.93 11.09 3.25
CA PRO A 57 -11.48 12.39 3.72
C PRO A 57 -10.60 12.21 4.97
N PRO A 58 -9.57 13.05 5.13
CA PRO A 58 -8.77 13.05 6.33
C PRO A 58 -9.62 13.46 7.55
N PRO A 59 -9.19 13.14 8.78
CA PRO A 59 -9.97 13.44 10.00
C PRO A 59 -10.24 14.94 10.21
N LEU A 60 -9.40 15.79 9.62
CA LEU A 60 -9.52 17.25 9.64
C LEU A 60 -9.45 17.75 8.20
N GLU A 61 -10.39 18.60 7.78
CA GLU A 61 -10.44 19.15 6.41
C GLU A 61 -9.20 19.97 6.04
N THR A 62 -8.43 20.44 7.02
CA THR A 62 -7.17 21.18 6.82
C THR A 62 -5.99 20.28 6.50
N LEU A 63 -6.13 18.96 6.65
CA LEU A 63 -5.09 18.00 6.32
C LEU A 63 -5.24 17.55 4.85
N PRO A 64 -4.12 17.26 4.17
CA PRO A 64 -4.17 16.67 2.85
C PRO A 64 -4.72 15.23 2.90
N HIS A 65 -5.28 14.77 1.78
CA HIS A 65 -5.60 13.36 1.59
C HIS A 65 -4.31 12.52 1.57
N CYS A 66 -4.40 11.29 2.08
CA CYS A 66 -3.30 10.34 1.96
C CYS A 66 -2.95 10.12 0.48
N THR A 67 -1.70 10.38 0.12
CA THR A 67 -1.15 10.15 -1.22
C THR A 67 0.09 9.27 -1.10
N LEU A 68 0.03 8.09 -1.72
CA LEU A 68 1.11 7.12 -1.71
C LEU A 68 1.57 6.86 -3.15
N SER A 69 2.87 6.93 -3.41
CA SER A 69 3.43 6.59 -4.72
C SER A 69 4.33 5.36 -4.65
N LEU A 70 4.24 4.51 -5.67
CA LEU A 70 5.12 3.38 -5.90
C LEU A 70 5.88 3.61 -7.19
N SER A 71 7.20 3.46 -7.16
CA SER A 71 8.06 3.68 -8.34
C SER A 71 9.32 2.85 -8.28
N HIS A 72 10.04 2.76 -9.39
CA HIS A 72 11.38 2.17 -9.37
C HIS A 72 12.42 3.18 -8.88
N HIS A 73 13.31 2.73 -8.00
CA HIS A 73 14.50 3.46 -7.57
C HIS A 73 15.72 2.54 -7.66
N GLY A 74 16.36 2.55 -8.83
CA GLY A 74 17.45 1.62 -9.15
C GLY A 74 16.99 0.15 -9.06
N PRO A 75 17.64 -0.70 -8.24
CA PRO A 75 17.26 -2.10 -8.08
C PRO A 75 16.07 -2.32 -7.13
N ASN A 76 15.48 -1.24 -6.60
CA ASN A 76 14.44 -1.31 -5.57
C ASN A 76 13.11 -0.76 -6.06
N LEU A 77 12.02 -1.27 -5.50
CA LEU A 77 10.74 -0.61 -5.46
C LEU A 77 10.79 0.43 -4.35
N LEU A 78 10.52 1.69 -4.69
CA LEU A 78 10.33 2.78 -3.74
C LEU A 78 8.83 2.91 -3.44
N ILE A 79 8.52 2.99 -2.15
CA ILE A 79 7.22 3.38 -1.61
C ILE A 79 7.43 4.74 -0.94
N GLU A 80 6.62 5.72 -1.33
CA GLU A 80 6.81 7.09 -0.87
C GLU A 80 5.48 7.75 -0.49
N ASP A 81 5.43 8.26 0.73
CA ASP A 81 4.41 9.15 1.28
C ASP A 81 5.08 10.50 1.58
N ALA A 82 5.42 11.27 0.54
CA ALA A 82 6.34 12.40 0.64
C ALA A 82 5.94 13.47 1.67
N GLU A 83 4.64 13.66 1.87
CA GLU A 83 4.06 14.64 2.79
C GLU A 83 3.60 14.00 4.13
N ASN A 84 3.92 12.72 4.36
CA ASN A 84 3.53 11.95 5.55
C ASN A 84 2.01 11.96 5.83
N THR A 85 1.24 11.94 4.74
CA THR A 85 -0.23 12.06 4.69
C THR A 85 -0.94 10.75 5.02
N CYS A 86 -0.25 9.62 4.90
CA CYS A 86 -0.79 8.28 5.11
C CYS A 86 -0.53 7.74 6.52
N LYS A 87 -0.16 8.60 7.48
CA LYS A 87 0.16 8.21 8.85
C LYS A 87 -0.96 7.47 9.57
N SER A 88 -2.23 7.71 9.19
CA SER A 88 -3.40 6.99 9.72
C SER A 88 -3.37 5.48 9.44
N TYR A 89 -2.64 5.05 8.41
CA TYR A 89 -2.46 3.63 8.05
C TYR A 89 -1.30 2.96 8.79
N CYS A 90 -0.62 3.70 9.66
CA CYS A 90 0.57 3.25 10.37
C CYS A 90 0.37 3.29 11.89
N GLY A 91 0.93 2.30 12.58
CA GLY A 91 1.13 2.38 14.01
C GLY A 91 2.05 3.54 14.41
N MET A 92 2.09 3.86 15.71
CA MET A 92 2.80 5.02 16.26
C MET A 92 4.23 5.20 15.72
N ARG A 93 4.97 4.11 15.49
CA ARG A 93 6.34 4.13 14.97
C ARG A 93 6.52 3.57 13.55
N GLY A 94 5.43 3.30 12.82
CA GLY A 94 5.49 2.96 11.39
C GLY A 94 5.50 4.22 10.52
N SER A 95 6.06 4.13 9.31
CA SER A 95 5.98 5.17 8.29
C SER A 95 6.03 4.56 6.90
N LEU A 96 5.37 5.20 5.93
CA LEU A 96 5.44 4.87 4.51
C LEU A 96 6.43 5.75 3.73
N MET A 97 7.14 6.66 4.42
CA MET A 97 8.14 7.54 3.82
C MET A 97 9.43 6.77 3.49
N HIS A 98 9.97 6.97 2.30
CA HIS A 98 11.27 6.43 1.86
C HIS A 98 11.45 4.91 2.08
N GLN A 99 10.37 4.13 2.00
CA GLN A 99 10.45 2.68 2.19
C GLN A 99 10.88 2.01 0.89
N THR A 100 11.72 0.97 0.99
CA THR A 100 12.21 0.28 -0.21
C THR A 100 12.16 -1.23 -0.05
N LEU A 101 11.78 -1.92 -1.13
CA LEU A 101 11.87 -3.38 -1.24
C LEU A 101 12.73 -3.74 -2.45
N PRO A 102 13.61 -4.75 -2.36
CA PRO A 102 14.43 -5.15 -3.49
C PRO A 102 13.56 -5.77 -4.59
N LEU A 103 13.68 -5.31 -5.83
CA LEU A 103 12.92 -5.89 -6.96
C LEU A 103 13.34 -7.33 -7.27
N THR A 104 14.50 -7.77 -6.78
CA THR A 104 14.96 -9.16 -6.88
C THR A 104 14.08 -10.13 -6.07
N SER A 105 13.31 -9.66 -5.08
CA SER A 105 12.33 -10.48 -4.35
C SER A 105 10.99 -10.61 -5.07
N ARG A 106 10.79 -9.88 -6.19
CA ARG A 106 9.55 -9.90 -6.97
C ARG A 106 9.25 -11.31 -7.46
N ARG A 107 8.05 -11.79 -7.14
CA ARG A 107 7.55 -13.11 -7.53
C ARG A 107 6.08 -13.02 -7.99
N PRO A 108 5.64 -13.87 -8.93
CA PRO A 108 4.23 -13.97 -9.27
C PRO A 108 3.37 -14.30 -8.05
N ILE A 109 2.19 -13.68 -7.96
CA ILE A 109 1.22 -13.96 -6.89
C ILE A 109 0.57 -15.32 -7.16
N THR A 110 0.90 -16.33 -6.35
CA THR A 110 0.38 -17.70 -6.50
C THR A 110 -1.01 -17.89 -5.88
N TYR A 111 -1.44 -16.96 -5.04
CA TYR A 111 -2.70 -17.02 -4.30
C TYR A 111 -3.75 -16.01 -4.79
N MET A 112 -3.76 -15.72 -6.09
CA MET A 112 -4.61 -14.68 -6.70
C MET A 112 -6.10 -14.83 -6.35
N GLN A 113 -6.64 -16.05 -6.37
CA GLN A 113 -8.04 -16.29 -6.00
C GLN A 113 -8.32 -15.89 -4.54
N ARG A 114 -7.40 -16.16 -3.61
CA ARG A 114 -7.53 -15.74 -2.21
C ARG A 114 -7.44 -14.22 -2.08
N LEU A 115 -6.52 -13.60 -2.83
CA LEU A 115 -6.37 -12.14 -2.86
C LEU A 115 -7.65 -11.45 -3.34
N GLN A 116 -8.21 -11.88 -4.46
CA GLN A 116 -9.43 -11.30 -5.04
C GLN A 116 -10.66 -11.45 -4.14
N ASN A 117 -10.71 -12.51 -3.33
CA ASN A 117 -11.78 -12.72 -2.34
C ASN A 117 -11.54 -12.01 -1.00
N SER A 118 -10.34 -11.47 -0.78
CA SER A 118 -10.00 -10.74 0.45
C SER A 118 -10.88 -9.50 0.62
N ARG A 119 -11.06 -9.08 1.88
CA ARG A 119 -11.80 -7.86 2.20
C ARG A 119 -11.14 -6.63 1.56
N ASN A 120 -9.82 -6.50 1.72
CA ASN A 120 -9.02 -5.37 1.24
C ASN A 120 -9.16 -5.18 -0.27
N TYR A 121 -9.04 -6.27 -1.04
CA TYR A 121 -9.21 -6.21 -2.50
C TYR A 121 -10.63 -5.79 -2.90
N ARG A 122 -11.65 -6.38 -2.27
CA ARG A 122 -13.05 -6.05 -2.58
C ARG A 122 -13.40 -4.60 -2.23
N GLU A 123 -12.93 -4.09 -1.10
CA GLU A 123 -13.10 -2.70 -0.69
C GLU A 123 -12.41 -1.74 -1.67
N ALA A 124 -11.15 -2.01 -2.03
CA ALA A 124 -10.40 -1.19 -3.02
C ALA A 124 -11.12 -1.15 -4.38
N MET A 125 -11.56 -2.30 -4.88
CA MET A 125 -12.28 -2.38 -6.15
C MET A 125 -13.65 -1.69 -6.09
N SER A 126 -14.34 -1.74 -4.95
CA SER A 126 -15.61 -1.04 -4.75
C SER A 126 -15.40 0.48 -4.75
N ALA A 127 -14.40 0.98 -4.01
CA ALA A 127 -14.06 2.39 -3.97
C ALA A 127 -13.65 2.91 -5.36
N TRP A 128 -12.82 2.14 -6.08
CA TRP A 128 -12.42 2.45 -7.46
C TRP A 128 -13.61 2.56 -8.41
N LYS A 129 -14.55 1.61 -8.37
CA LYS A 129 -15.76 1.64 -9.21
C LYS A 129 -16.65 2.84 -8.88
N GLY A 130 -16.74 3.23 -7.61
CA GLY A 130 -17.49 4.42 -7.19
C GLY A 130 -16.89 5.73 -7.71
N GLN A 131 -15.57 5.78 -7.90
CA GLN A 131 -14.84 6.94 -8.44
C GLN A 131 -14.77 6.97 -9.98
N ALA A 132 -15.11 5.87 -10.65
CA ALA A 132 -15.03 5.74 -12.11
C ALA A 132 -16.21 6.40 -12.86
N THR A 133 -17.02 7.22 -12.18
CA THR A 133 -18.10 7.98 -12.79
C THR A 133 -17.62 9.41 -13.02
N PRO A 134 -17.53 9.89 -14.28
CA PRO A 134 -17.24 11.30 -14.57
C PRO A 134 -18.37 12.24 -14.12
#